data_AF-A0A941WT90-F1
#
_entry.id   AF-A0A941WT90-F1
#
_cell.length_a   1.000
_cell.length_b   1.000
_cell.length_c   1.000
_cell.angle_alpha   90.00
_cell.angle_beta   90.00
_cell.angle_gamma   90.00
#
_symmetry.space_group_name_H-M   'P 1'
#
loop_
_entity.id
_entity.type
_entity.pdbx_description
1 polymer ?
#
loop_
_entity_poly.entity_id
_entity_poly.type
_entity_poly.pdbx_seq_one_letter_code
_entity_poly.pdbx_strand_id
1 'polypeptide(L)'
;MSRNEPYTRLCGGDWQSARPLAPFDGGVMAFLSDLGAALIADREARAYPDVVAFGFFCRRANLEALAREYEGAVSDRLGRGLSFHIAPSNVPVNFA
;
A
#
# COMPACT_ATOMS: atom_id res chain seq x y z
N MET A 1 1.89 13.86 28.32
CA MET A 1 3.00 13.57 27.39
C MET A 1 3.95 12.60 28.08
N SER A 2 3.77 11.29 27.87
CA SER A 2 4.68 10.28 28.44
C SER A 2 5.95 10.21 27.58
N ARG A 3 7.11 10.50 28.17
CA ARG A 3 8.42 10.23 27.57
C ARG A 3 8.68 8.74 27.72
N ASN A 4 8.52 7.97 26.65
CA ASN A 4 9.07 6.62 26.55
C ASN A 4 10.46 6.69 25.90
N GLU A 5 11.34 5.82 26.38
CA GLU A 5 12.73 5.48 25.99
C GLU A 5 13.11 5.59 24.48
N PRO A 6 14.41 5.57 24.13
CA PRO A 6 14.88 5.84 22.77
C PRO A 6 14.63 4.64 21.86
N TYR A 7 13.44 4.52 21.31
CA TYR A 7 13.16 3.62 20.20
C TYR A 7 13.64 4.25 18.89
N THR A 8 14.40 3.51 18.09
CA THR A 8 14.73 3.91 16.72
C THR A 8 13.54 3.60 15.83
N ARG A 9 12.89 4.64 15.28
CA ARG A 9 11.89 4.45 14.21
C ARG A 9 12.61 4.07 12.92
N LEU A 10 12.39 2.85 12.46
CA LEU A 10 12.89 2.37 11.17
C LEU A 10 12.01 2.83 10.01
N CYS A 11 10.73 3.09 10.26
CA CYS A 11 9.77 3.63 9.30
C CYS A 11 8.65 4.42 10.01
N GLY A 12 8.00 5.34 9.28
CA GLY A 12 6.88 6.15 9.77
C GLY A 12 7.29 7.44 10.50
N GLY A 13 6.69 8.57 10.11
CA GLY A 13 6.87 9.89 10.74
C GLY A 13 5.81 10.20 11.80
N ASP A 14 5.73 11.45 12.26
CA ASP A 14 4.65 11.87 13.16
C ASP A 14 3.29 11.74 12.47
N TRP A 15 2.55 10.69 12.84
CA TRP A 15 1.25 10.36 12.27
C TRP A 15 0.22 11.48 12.47
N GLN A 16 0.44 12.33 13.48
CA GLN A 16 -0.38 13.50 13.80
C GLN A 16 -0.35 14.57 12.68
N SER A 17 0.67 14.54 11.81
CA SER A 17 0.80 15.45 10.66
C SER A 17 0.43 14.80 9.32
N ALA A 18 0.15 13.50 9.29
CA ALA A 18 -0.13 12.78 8.05
C ALA A 18 -1.50 13.22 7.51
N ARG A 19 -1.50 13.95 6.39
CA ARG A 19 -2.74 14.27 5.67
C ARG A 19 -3.10 13.12 4.74
N PRO A 20 -4.39 12.73 4.69
CA PRO A 20 -4.82 11.70 3.76
C PRO A 20 -4.66 12.18 2.33
N LEU A 21 -4.18 11.29 1.47
CA LEU A 21 -4.15 11.50 0.02
C LEU A 21 -5.52 11.15 -0.56
N ALA A 22 -5.83 11.71 -1.72
CA ALA A 22 -7.05 11.36 -2.44
C ALA A 22 -7.01 9.87 -2.85
N PRO A 23 -8.16 9.17 -2.93
CA PRO A 23 -8.22 7.87 -3.57
C PRO A 23 -7.60 7.95 -4.97
N PHE A 24 -6.78 6.96 -5.32
CA PHE A 24 -6.04 6.93 -6.58
C PHE A 24 -5.10 8.13 -6.80
N ASP A 25 -4.55 8.69 -5.72
CA ASP A 25 -3.48 9.69 -5.80
C ASP A 25 -2.35 9.22 -6.74
N GLY A 26 -1.95 10.11 -7.67
CA GLY A 26 -0.98 9.76 -8.71
C GLY A 26 0.40 9.38 -8.17
N GLY A 27 0.82 9.97 -7.04
CA GLY A 27 2.08 9.63 -6.38
C GLY A 27 2.04 8.23 -5.77
N VAL A 28 0.93 7.87 -5.13
CA VAL A 28 0.71 6.52 -4.58
C VAL A 28 0.63 5.48 -5.70
N MET A 29 -0.11 5.78 -6.77
CA MET A 29 -0.19 4.88 -7.93
C MET A 29 1.17 4.67 -8.61
N ALA A 30 1.99 5.73 -8.70
CA ALA A 30 3.35 5.62 -9.22
C ALA A 30 4.22 4.73 -8.33
N PHE A 31 4.23 4.98 -7.03
CA PHE A 31 4.96 4.17 -6.07
C PHE A 31 4.56 2.69 -6.13
N LEU A 32 3.26 2.38 -6.11
CA LEU A 32 2.78 1.00 -6.19
C LEU A 32 3.19 0.34 -7.51
N SER A 33 3.09 1.06 -8.62
CA SER A 33 3.52 0.55 -9.93
C SER A 33 5.01 0.20 -9.94
N ASP A 34 5.85 1.06 -9.38
CA ASP A 34 7.30 0.84 -9.33
C ASP A 34 7.65 -0.32 -8.39
N LEU A 35 6.99 -0.38 -7.22
CA LEU A 35 7.11 -1.49 -6.27
C LEU A 35 6.70 -2.82 -6.92
N GLY A 36 5.56 -2.86 -7.60
CA GLY A 36 5.08 -4.07 -8.26
C GLY A 36 6.03 -4.55 -9.36
N ALA A 37 6.60 -3.63 -10.14
CA ALA A 37 7.63 -3.95 -11.12
C ALA A 37 8.90 -4.52 -10.48
N ALA A 38 9.36 -3.92 -9.37
CA ALA A 38 10.51 -4.42 -8.62
C ALA A 38 10.28 -5.84 -8.07
N LEU A 39 9.12 -6.11 -7.47
CA LEU A 39 8.76 -7.42 -6.93
C LEU A 39 8.68 -8.50 -8.02
N ILE A 40 8.16 -8.18 -9.20
CA ILE A 40 8.11 -9.13 -10.33
C ILE A 40 9.51 -9.44 -10.88
N ALA A 41 10.40 -8.44 -10.89
CA ALA A 41 11.77 -8.58 -11.36
C ALA A 41 12.67 -9.32 -10.36
N ASP A 42 12.35 -9.25 -9.06
CA ASP A 42 13.11 -9.86 -7.98
C ASP A 42 13.07 -11.40 -8.05
N ARG A 43 14.23 -12.03 -7.92
CA ARG A 43 14.38 -13.49 -8.02
C ARG A 43 13.94 -14.20 -6.73
N GLU A 44 14.17 -13.60 -5.57
CA GLU A 44 13.77 -14.14 -4.28
C GLU A 44 12.24 -14.08 -4.13
N ALA A 45 11.62 -12.99 -4.59
CA ALA A 45 10.16 -12.83 -4.60
C ALA A 45 9.45 -13.97 -5.35
N ARG A 46 10.07 -14.58 -6.37
CA ARG A 46 9.49 -15.72 -7.11
C ARG A 46 9.25 -16.96 -6.25
N ALA A 47 9.93 -17.09 -5.12
CA ALA A 47 9.67 -18.16 -4.15
C ALA A 47 8.36 -17.94 -3.38
N TYR A 48 7.74 -16.76 -3.48
CA TYR A 48 6.56 -16.33 -2.75
C TYR A 48 5.44 -15.93 -3.73
N PRO A 49 4.57 -16.88 -4.13
CA PRO A 49 3.53 -16.63 -5.13
C PRO A 49 2.56 -15.50 -4.79
N ASP A 50 2.30 -15.29 -3.50
CA ASP A 50 1.47 -14.21 -2.97
C ASP A 50 2.12 -12.83 -3.14
N VAL A 51 3.43 -12.71 -2.88
CA VAL A 51 4.22 -11.50 -3.17
C VAL A 51 4.20 -11.19 -4.67
N VAL A 52 4.37 -12.21 -5.51
CA VAL A 52 4.30 -12.04 -6.96
C VAL A 52 2.90 -11.58 -7.37
N ALA A 53 1.84 -12.23 -6.87
CA ALA A 53 0.46 -11.85 -7.15
C ALA A 53 0.17 -10.40 -6.76
N PHE A 54 0.66 -9.93 -5.60
CA PHE A 54 0.61 -8.53 -5.21
C PHE A 54 1.34 -7.62 -6.20
N GLY A 55 2.54 -8.00 -6.65
CA GLY A 55 3.26 -7.25 -7.70
C GLY A 55 2.47 -7.13 -9.00
N PHE A 56 1.77 -8.20 -9.42
CA PHE A 56 0.86 -8.17 -10.57
C PHE A 56 -0.35 -7.24 -10.34
N PHE A 57 -0.93 -7.24 -9.14
CA PHE A 57 -2.03 -6.35 -8.77
C PHE A 57 -1.62 -4.87 -8.85
N CYS A 58 -0.40 -4.53 -8.42
CA CYS A 58 0.11 -3.17 -8.44
C CYS A 58 0.48 -2.63 -9.84
N ARG A 59 0.36 -3.42 -10.91
CA ARG A 59 0.68 -2.96 -12.28
C ARG A 59 -0.16 -1.75 -12.66
N ARG A 60 0.48 -0.78 -13.32
CA ARG A 60 -0.15 0.49 -13.74
C ARG A 60 -1.51 0.30 -14.41
N ALA A 61 -1.59 -0.60 -15.39
CA ALA A 61 -2.82 -0.84 -16.14
C ALA A 61 -3.99 -1.31 -15.25
N ASN A 62 -3.70 -2.13 -14.23
CA ASN A 62 -4.71 -2.58 -13.27
C ASN A 62 -5.15 -1.44 -12.34
N LEU A 63 -4.19 -0.67 -11.80
CA LEU A 63 -4.48 0.49 -10.95
C LEU A 63 -5.32 1.54 -11.67
N GLU A 64 -5.01 1.83 -12.94
CA GLU A 64 -5.79 2.76 -13.76
C GLU A 64 -7.18 2.22 -14.11
N ALA A 65 -7.32 0.90 -14.30
CA ALA A 65 -8.63 0.28 -14.50
C ALA A 65 -9.51 0.42 -13.25
N LEU A 66 -8.95 0.15 -12.07
CA LEU A 66 -9.63 0.38 -10.80
C LEU A 66 -9.98 1.86 -10.61
N ALA A 67 -9.06 2.78 -10.90
CA ALA A 67 -9.34 4.21 -10.77
C ALA A 67 -10.56 4.65 -11.62
N ARG A 68 -10.68 4.12 -12.84
CA ARG A 68 -11.83 4.35 -13.72
C ARG A 68 -13.11 3.69 -13.19
N GLU A 69 -13.03 2.47 -12.69
CA GLU A 69 -14.19 1.75 -12.12
C GLU A 69 -14.81 2.53 -10.95
N TYR A 70 -13.98 3.17 -10.14
CA TYR A 70 -14.41 3.93 -8.96
C TYR A 70 -14.61 5.42 -9.22
N GLU A 71 -14.48 5.89 -10.46
CA GLU A 71 -14.65 7.29 -10.82
C GLU A 71 -16.04 7.80 -10.39
N GLY A 72 -16.08 8.94 -9.70
CA GLY A 72 -17.31 9.52 -9.13
C GLY A 72 -17.81 8.85 -7.85
N ALA A 73 -17.52 7.56 -7.60
CA ALA A 73 -17.97 6.85 -6.40
C ALA A 73 -17.12 7.12 -5.14
N VAL A 74 -15.89 7.60 -5.36
CA VAL A 74 -14.91 7.85 -4.28
C VAL A 74 -14.49 9.31 -4.15
N SER A 75 -15.04 10.21 -4.96
CA SER A 75 -14.65 11.63 -5.02
C SER A 75 -14.84 12.36 -3.68
N ASP A 76 -15.84 11.95 -2.88
CA ASP A 76 -16.12 12.52 -1.56
C ASP A 76 -15.59 11.65 -0.41
N ARG A 77 -14.73 10.66 -0.70
CA ARG A 77 -14.15 9.76 0.30
C ARG A 77 -12.77 10.22 0.71
N LEU A 78 -12.53 10.21 2.02
CA LEU A 78 -11.24 10.52 2.63
C LEU A 78 -10.69 9.28 3.33
N GLY A 79 -9.39 9.03 3.19
CA GLY A 79 -8.71 8.01 3.99
C GLY A 79 -8.83 8.31 5.48
N ARG A 80 -9.20 7.30 6.28
CA ARG A 80 -9.38 7.43 7.74
C ARG A 80 -8.08 7.43 8.54
N GLY A 81 -6.94 7.16 7.91
CA GLY A 81 -5.62 7.09 8.54
C GLY A 81 -5.05 5.68 8.56
N LEU A 82 -4.33 5.35 9.63
CA LEU A 82 -3.63 4.08 9.79
C LEU A 82 -4.62 2.93 10.03
N SER A 83 -4.53 1.87 9.21
CA SER A 83 -5.18 0.59 9.45
C SER A 83 -4.16 -0.41 9.99
N PHE A 84 -4.51 -1.11 11.08
CA PHE A 84 -3.70 -2.21 11.61
C PHE A 84 -4.36 -3.53 11.22
N HIS A 85 -3.72 -4.26 10.32
CA HIS A 85 -4.20 -5.56 9.83
C HIS A 85 -3.34 -6.68 10.43
N ILE A 86 -3.98 -7.63 11.11
CA ILE A 86 -3.34 -8.89 11.53
C ILE A 86 -3.75 -9.96 10.52
N ALA A 87 -2.89 -10.24 9.55
CA ALA A 87 -3.15 -11.27 8.56
C ALA A 87 -3.07 -12.67 9.19
N PRO A 88 -3.89 -13.64 8.73
CA PRO A 88 -3.69 -15.04 9.09
C PRO A 88 -2.34 -15.54 8.56
N SER A 89 -1.68 -16.43 9.31
CA SER A 89 -0.28 -16.83 9.07
C SER A 89 -0.02 -17.51 7.72
N ASN A 90 -1.07 -18.00 7.05
CA ASN A 90 -0.98 -18.69 5.76
C ASN A 90 -1.20 -17.77 4.55
N VAL A 91 -1.60 -16.51 4.74
CA VAL A 91 -1.78 -15.54 3.66
C VAL A 91 -1.27 -14.14 4.10
N PRO A 92 0.05 -13.99 4.32
CA PRO A 92 0.60 -12.78 4.93
C PRO A 92 0.51 -11.53 4.03
N VAL A 93 0.34 -11.71 2.71
CA VAL A 93 0.43 -10.62 1.72
C VAL A 93 -0.93 -10.19 1.14
N ASN A 94 -2.00 -10.97 1.30
CA ASN A 94 -3.33 -10.50 0.88
C ASN A 94 -3.90 -9.57 1.96
N PHE A 95 -3.80 -8.28 1.70
CA PHE A 95 -4.53 -7.26 2.45
C PHE A 95 -6.03 -7.38 2.14
N ALA A 96 -6.87 -7.33 3.18
CA ALA A 96 -8.33 -7.25 3.08
C ALA A 96 -8.81 -5.79 3.06
#